data_AF-A0A1F6BXM4-F1
#
_entry.id   AF-A0A1F6BXM4-F1
#
_cell.length_a   1.000
_cell.length_b   1.000
_cell.length_c   1.000
_cell.angle_alpha   90.00
_cell.angle_beta   90.00
_cell.angle_gamma   90.00
#
_symmetry.space_group_name_H-M   'P 1'
#
loop_
_entity.id
_entity.type
_entity.pdbx_description
1 polymer ?
#
loop_
_entity_poly.entity_id
_entity_poly.type
_entity_poly.pdbx_seq_one_letter_code
_entity_poly.pdbx_strand_id
1 'polypeptide(L)'
;MKLVLCGVIAAAAICAAQSAHAAVAPWWSVQSVDTMKYSRDASREALHNQSFDAIIEKQMKQIASTGATHVAIATPYDEEFYPVLKRWADSARRHGLSVWFRGNWSGWEKWFEYTAITRVQHLQKTKDFLQKHGDLFQDGDIFTACPECENGGPGDPRATGDVAGYRAFVIEEYAATKAAFAAMHKDVASNWQSMNADVARTVMDPATTKAMDGLVVIDHYVKDPAQIARDVEAIAKESGGMVALGEFGAPIPDIHGQMTEAQQAQWIDTALKNLLTAKHLVGISYWVNVGGSTKLWTDNGTAREAVVILKKYYSPQTVHGLVQGVFHSGVSGAIITSSEGRVATTDARGFFAIPYIDAKNTVFTIKEPSYSPATLSRDQIASGPIILQVQGFLSRIWLNIQYLIGLVT
;
A
#
# COMPACT_ATOMS: atom_id res chain seq x y z
N MET A 1 -79.19 -1.70 2.42
CA MET A 1 -78.31 -2.87 2.29
C MET A 1 -77.58 -2.77 0.94
N LYS A 2 -76.29 -2.38 0.95
CA LYS A 2 -75.26 -2.43 -0.13
C LYS A 2 -74.13 -1.46 0.31
N LEU A 3 -73.18 -1.97 1.10
CA LEU A 3 -71.84 -2.46 0.73
C LEU A 3 -70.82 -1.35 0.40
N VAL A 4 -69.78 -1.37 1.23
CA VAL A 4 -68.55 -0.59 1.30
C VAL A 4 -67.68 -0.74 0.05
N LEU A 5 -66.97 0.32 -0.34
CA LEU A 5 -65.65 0.19 -0.98
C LEU A 5 -64.76 1.40 -0.65
N CYS A 6 -64.08 1.34 0.49
CA CYS A 6 -62.95 2.21 0.78
C CYS A 6 -61.72 1.68 0.03
N GLY A 7 -61.31 2.38 -1.03
CA GLY A 7 -60.05 2.13 -1.70
C GLY A 7 -58.88 2.67 -0.88
N VAL A 8 -58.08 1.76 -0.30
CA VAL A 8 -56.77 2.09 0.26
C VAL A 8 -55.75 1.86 -0.85
N ILE A 9 -55.26 2.95 -1.44
CA ILE A 9 -54.08 2.92 -2.33
C ILE A 9 -52.85 2.96 -1.43
N ALA A 10 -52.28 1.80 -1.13
CA ALA A 10 -50.96 1.71 -0.52
C ALA A 10 -49.91 1.97 -1.60
N ALA A 11 -49.35 3.18 -1.62
CA ALA A 11 -48.17 3.50 -2.41
C ALA A 11 -46.97 2.74 -1.82
N ALA A 12 -46.53 1.69 -2.51
CA ALA A 12 -45.30 0.98 -2.19
C ALA A 12 -44.11 1.91 -2.44
N ALA A 13 -43.58 2.50 -1.37
CA ALA A 13 -42.29 3.16 -1.39
C ALA A 13 -41.20 2.08 -1.55
N ILE A 14 -40.73 1.89 -2.77
CA ILE A 14 -39.50 1.13 -3.04
C ILE A 14 -38.36 1.97 -2.48
N CYS A 15 -38.01 1.74 -1.22
CA CYS A 15 -36.73 2.18 -0.66
C CYS A 15 -35.64 1.43 -1.43
N ALA A 16 -35.12 2.05 -2.48
CA ALA A 16 -33.81 1.70 -3.03
C ALA A 16 -32.79 1.98 -1.93
N ALA A 17 -32.50 0.97 -1.11
CA ALA A 17 -31.30 0.98 -0.30
C ALA A 17 -30.14 1.06 -1.28
N GLN A 18 -29.62 2.28 -1.47
CA GLN A 18 -28.32 2.48 -2.11
C GLN A 18 -27.33 1.74 -1.22
N SER A 19 -26.98 0.53 -1.63
CA SER A 19 -25.88 -0.23 -1.08
C SER A 19 -24.69 0.70 -1.10
N ALA A 20 -24.24 1.17 0.07
CA ALA A 20 -22.96 1.85 0.17
C ALA A 20 -21.94 0.91 -0.47
N HIS A 21 -21.48 1.25 -1.67
CA HIS A 21 -20.45 0.47 -2.34
C HIS A 21 -19.24 0.54 -1.43
N ALA A 22 -18.92 -0.57 -0.78
CA ALA A 22 -17.71 -0.69 0.02
C ALA A 22 -16.55 -0.24 -0.87
N ALA A 23 -15.79 0.74 -0.38
CA ALA A 23 -14.62 1.23 -1.09
C ALA A 23 -13.75 0.03 -1.48
N VAL A 24 -13.27 0.02 -2.73
CA VAL A 24 -12.39 -1.04 -3.21
C VAL A 24 -11.14 -1.06 -2.32
N ALA A 25 -10.91 -2.17 -1.65
CA ALA A 25 -9.73 -2.31 -0.81
C ALA A 25 -8.47 -2.20 -1.69
N PRO A 26 -7.49 -1.34 -1.32
CA PRO A 26 -6.25 -1.23 -2.07
C PRO A 26 -5.48 -2.56 -2.02
N TRP A 27 -4.53 -2.75 -2.94
CA TRP A 27 -3.72 -3.96 -2.91
C TRP A 27 -2.80 -3.93 -1.68
N TRP A 28 -2.07 -2.84 -1.51
CA TRP A 28 -1.22 -2.64 -0.35
C TRP A 28 -1.85 -1.62 0.60
N SER A 29 -1.55 -1.74 1.90
CA SER A 29 -2.04 -0.78 2.91
C SER A 29 -1.56 0.64 2.61
N VAL A 30 -0.34 0.74 2.05
CA VAL A 30 0.29 1.99 1.62
C VAL A 30 0.65 1.88 0.15
N GLN A 31 0.11 2.81 -0.64
CA GLN A 31 0.42 2.99 -2.06
C GLN A 31 0.81 4.45 -2.23
N SER A 32 2.11 4.71 -2.27
CA SER A 32 2.66 6.06 -2.21
C SER A 32 3.40 6.42 -3.50
N VAL A 33 3.46 7.71 -3.79
CA VAL A 33 4.39 8.30 -4.76
C VAL A 33 5.23 9.34 -4.04
N ASP A 34 6.53 9.30 -4.25
CA ASP A 34 7.47 10.20 -3.61
C ASP A 34 7.58 11.56 -4.34
N THR A 35 7.80 12.64 -3.58
CA THR A 35 7.95 14.02 -4.07
C THR A 35 9.33 14.62 -3.83
N MET A 36 10.32 13.82 -3.38
CA MET A 36 11.61 14.24 -2.84
C MET A 36 12.32 15.32 -3.66
N LYS A 37 12.33 15.22 -4.99
CA LYS A 37 12.97 16.23 -5.86
C LYS A 37 12.44 17.64 -5.68
N TYR A 38 11.16 17.80 -5.32
CA TYR A 38 10.55 19.10 -5.11
C TYR A 38 10.27 19.38 -3.63
N SER A 39 9.92 18.37 -2.85
CA SER A 39 9.68 18.55 -1.42
C SER A 39 10.97 18.76 -0.61
N ARG A 40 12.09 18.18 -1.05
CA ARG A 40 13.41 18.31 -0.42
C ARG A 40 14.31 19.23 -1.19
N ASP A 41 14.75 18.84 -2.40
CA ASP A 41 15.86 19.49 -3.09
C ASP A 41 15.54 20.98 -3.38
N ALA A 42 14.29 21.30 -3.71
CA ALA A 42 13.80 22.68 -3.94
C ALA A 42 13.24 23.38 -2.68
N SER A 43 13.35 22.79 -1.49
CA SER A 43 12.66 23.27 -0.29
C SER A 43 13.07 24.68 0.11
N ARG A 44 14.37 24.99 0.11
CA ARG A 44 14.88 26.32 0.47
C ARG A 44 14.40 27.40 -0.52
N GLU A 45 14.37 27.08 -1.80
CA GLU A 45 13.89 27.98 -2.86
C GLU A 45 12.39 28.23 -2.75
N ALA A 46 11.64 27.26 -2.22
CA ALA A 46 10.19 27.36 -2.03
C ALA A 46 9.79 28.24 -0.83
N LEU A 47 10.67 28.50 0.15
CA LEU A 47 10.35 29.17 1.42
C LEU A 47 9.60 30.50 1.25
N HIS A 48 10.03 31.31 0.29
CA HIS A 48 9.49 32.64 0.05
C HIS A 48 8.77 32.75 -1.31
N ASN A 49 8.54 31.62 -1.97
CA ASN A 49 7.90 31.57 -3.27
C ASN A 49 6.47 31.00 -3.15
N GLN A 50 5.48 31.89 -3.07
CA GLN A 50 4.06 31.50 -3.06
C GLN A 50 3.64 30.83 -4.37
N SER A 51 4.26 31.18 -5.51
CA SER A 51 3.93 30.52 -6.79
C SER A 51 4.26 29.03 -6.80
N PHE A 52 5.12 28.58 -5.87
CA PHE A 52 5.43 27.17 -5.68
C PHE A 52 4.20 26.35 -5.22
N ASP A 53 3.17 26.98 -4.65
CA ASP A 53 1.91 26.29 -4.30
C ASP A 53 1.24 25.66 -5.53
N ALA A 54 1.35 26.29 -6.70
CA ALA A 54 0.83 25.71 -7.93
C ALA A 54 1.56 24.42 -8.33
N ILE A 55 2.85 24.29 -7.99
CA ILE A 55 3.64 23.07 -8.21
C ILE A 55 3.20 21.99 -7.23
N ILE A 56 3.05 22.33 -5.95
CA ILE A 56 2.56 21.42 -4.90
C ILE A 56 1.17 20.87 -5.29
N GLU A 57 0.22 21.76 -5.59
CA GLU A 57 -1.15 21.39 -5.97
C GLU A 57 -1.20 20.49 -7.20
N LYS A 58 -0.39 20.81 -8.22
CA LYS A 58 -0.30 20.00 -9.42
C LYS A 58 0.21 18.59 -9.10
N GLN A 59 1.25 18.47 -8.29
CA GLN A 59 1.82 17.18 -7.92
C GLN A 59 0.87 16.37 -7.04
N MET A 60 0.18 16.96 -6.06
CA MET A 60 -0.81 16.25 -5.25
C MET A 60 -1.97 15.73 -6.10
N LYS A 61 -2.51 16.56 -7.00
CA LYS A 61 -3.57 16.14 -7.92
C LYS A 61 -3.11 14.98 -8.82
N GLN A 62 -1.89 15.05 -9.34
CA GLN A 62 -1.30 13.99 -10.16
C GLN A 62 -1.20 12.68 -9.39
N ILE A 63 -0.66 12.71 -8.17
CA ILE A 63 -0.53 11.53 -7.30
C ILE A 63 -1.91 10.94 -6.95
N ALA A 64 -2.85 11.76 -6.48
CA ALA A 64 -4.21 11.32 -6.17
C ALA A 64 -4.91 10.69 -7.38
N SER A 65 -4.66 11.19 -8.60
CA SER A 65 -5.26 10.64 -9.82
C SER A 65 -4.82 9.22 -10.20
N THR A 66 -3.75 8.72 -9.57
CA THR A 66 -3.31 7.32 -9.69
C THR A 66 -4.10 6.37 -8.79
N GLY A 67 -4.80 6.89 -7.78
CA GLY A 67 -5.38 6.09 -6.69
C GLY A 67 -4.39 5.76 -5.58
N ALA A 68 -3.27 6.48 -5.51
CA ALA A 68 -2.39 6.44 -4.35
C ALA A 68 -3.20 6.72 -3.07
N THR A 69 -2.86 6.02 -2.00
CA THR A 69 -3.44 6.27 -0.67
C THR A 69 -2.60 7.28 0.12
N HIS A 70 -1.31 7.38 -0.22
CA HIS A 70 -0.36 8.24 0.47
C HIS A 70 0.47 9.06 -0.53
N VAL A 71 1.11 10.11 -0.02
CA VAL A 71 2.23 10.79 -0.66
C VAL A 71 3.42 10.82 0.27
N ALA A 72 4.61 10.50 -0.24
CA ALA A 72 5.85 10.66 0.50
C ALA A 72 6.41 12.07 0.31
N ILE A 73 6.62 12.78 1.43
CA ILE A 73 7.13 14.16 1.47
C ILE A 73 8.46 14.16 2.23
N ALA A 74 9.53 14.54 1.53
CA ALA A 74 10.90 14.51 2.05
C ALA A 74 11.43 15.87 2.52
N THR A 75 10.54 16.85 2.77
CA THR A 75 10.96 18.15 3.29
C THR A 75 11.68 17.98 4.64
N PRO A 76 12.87 18.60 4.85
CA PRO A 76 13.59 18.46 6.11
C PRO A 76 12.77 18.98 7.30
N TYR A 77 13.03 18.44 8.48
CA TYR A 77 12.25 18.79 9.69
C TYR A 77 12.76 20.02 10.43
N ASP A 78 13.88 20.63 9.99
CA ASP A 78 14.37 21.87 10.58
C ASP A 78 13.31 22.99 10.51
N GLU A 79 13.25 23.82 11.55
CA GLU A 79 12.26 24.90 11.68
C GLU A 79 12.23 25.85 10.48
N GLU A 80 13.38 26.02 9.81
CA GLU A 80 13.48 26.75 8.54
C GLU A 80 12.46 26.23 7.51
N PHE A 81 12.31 24.92 7.38
CA PHE A 81 11.54 24.26 6.32
C PHE A 81 10.12 23.88 6.72
N TYR A 82 9.76 24.00 8.00
CA TYR A 82 8.40 23.71 8.47
C TYR A 82 7.30 24.42 7.64
N PRO A 83 7.42 25.71 7.25
CA PRO A 83 6.42 26.36 6.41
C PRO A 83 6.18 25.66 5.07
N VAL A 84 7.23 25.12 4.45
CA VAL A 84 7.13 24.39 3.17
C VAL A 84 6.55 23.00 3.40
N LEU A 85 7.01 22.30 4.44
CA LEU A 85 6.48 20.99 4.82
C LEU A 85 4.96 21.06 5.06
N LYS A 86 4.50 22.08 5.79
CA LYS A 86 3.08 22.31 6.06
C LYS A 86 2.29 22.53 4.77
N ARG A 87 2.82 23.30 3.81
CA ARG A 87 2.16 23.54 2.52
C ARG A 87 1.95 22.24 1.73
N TRP A 88 2.94 21.35 1.70
CA TRP A 88 2.81 20.03 1.10
C TRP A 88 1.76 19.18 1.81
N ALA A 89 1.83 19.10 3.14
CA ALA A 89 0.88 18.31 3.94
C ALA A 89 -0.57 18.81 3.77
N ASP A 90 -0.80 20.12 3.87
CA ASP A 90 -2.13 20.72 3.68
C ASP A 90 -2.70 20.43 2.29
N SER A 91 -1.84 20.46 1.25
CA SER A 91 -2.26 20.10 -0.12
C SER A 91 -2.61 18.62 -0.23
N ALA A 92 -1.79 17.73 0.33
CA ALA A 92 -2.06 16.29 0.35
C ALA A 92 -3.46 16.00 0.92
N ARG A 93 -3.83 16.66 2.02
CA ARG A 93 -5.18 16.51 2.63
C ARG A 93 -6.30 16.96 1.72
N ARG A 94 -6.13 18.10 1.03
CA ARG A 94 -7.13 18.60 0.07
C ARG A 94 -7.41 17.60 -1.06
N HIS A 95 -6.43 16.75 -1.39
CA HIS A 95 -6.55 15.71 -2.41
C HIS A 95 -6.83 14.30 -1.83
N GLY A 96 -7.18 14.22 -0.54
CA GLY A 96 -7.56 12.96 0.10
C GLY A 96 -6.42 11.96 0.30
N LEU A 97 -5.17 12.43 0.30
CA LEU A 97 -3.98 11.61 0.54
C LEU A 97 -3.57 11.67 2.01
N SER A 98 -3.22 10.52 2.58
CA SER A 98 -2.39 10.44 3.79
C SER A 98 -0.94 10.86 3.47
N VAL A 99 -0.16 11.29 4.47
CA VAL A 99 1.23 11.72 4.27
C VAL A 99 2.13 10.70 4.92
N TRP A 100 3.09 10.26 4.13
CA TRP A 100 4.29 9.65 4.63
C TRP A 100 5.38 10.73 4.75
N PHE A 101 5.61 11.22 5.95
CA PHE A 101 6.68 12.14 6.27
C PHE A 101 8.01 11.36 6.19
N ARG A 102 8.80 11.64 5.15
CA ARG A 102 10.12 11.05 4.88
C ARG A 102 11.20 12.13 4.83
N GLY A 103 11.09 13.14 5.68
CA GLY A 103 12.14 14.14 5.88
C GLY A 103 13.30 13.57 6.70
N ASN A 104 14.36 14.36 6.81
CA ASN A 104 15.44 14.14 7.77
C ASN A 104 15.84 15.48 8.39
N TRP A 105 16.63 15.47 9.46
CA TRP A 105 17.30 16.66 9.94
C TRP A 105 18.43 17.02 8.99
N SER A 106 18.47 18.25 8.48
CA SER A 106 19.46 18.67 7.47
C SER A 106 20.89 18.46 7.94
N GLY A 107 21.16 18.62 9.24
CA GLY A 107 22.46 18.37 9.84
C GLY A 107 22.88 16.89 9.88
N TRP A 108 21.98 15.93 9.65
CA TRP A 108 22.32 14.50 9.61
C TRP A 108 23.21 14.19 8.40
N GLU A 109 22.80 14.65 7.22
CA GLU A 109 23.51 14.49 5.95
C GLU A 109 24.24 15.77 5.50
N LYS A 110 24.24 16.80 6.35
CA LYS A 110 24.80 18.13 6.06
C LYS A 110 24.18 18.79 4.82
N TRP A 111 22.90 18.53 4.58
CA TRP A 111 22.15 19.23 3.55
C TRP A 111 22.09 20.72 3.88
N PHE A 112 21.96 21.54 2.84
CA PHE A 112 21.70 22.97 2.98
C PHE A 112 22.71 23.72 3.87
N GLU A 113 23.96 23.23 3.90
CA GLU A 113 25.09 23.79 4.68
C GLU A 113 24.92 23.67 6.21
N TYR A 114 24.01 22.82 6.68
CA TYR A 114 23.85 22.57 8.11
C TYR A 114 25.07 21.82 8.67
N THR A 115 25.43 22.14 9.91
CA THR A 115 26.48 21.42 10.64
C THR A 115 26.06 20.01 10.98
N ALA A 116 27.02 19.09 11.03
CA ALA A 116 26.80 17.71 11.45
C ALA A 116 26.10 17.62 12.82
N ILE A 117 25.17 16.67 12.96
CA ILE A 117 24.57 16.32 14.25
C ILE A 117 24.86 14.87 14.64
N THR A 118 24.83 14.60 15.93
CA THR A 118 24.97 13.26 16.53
C THR A 118 23.61 12.55 16.62
N ARG A 119 23.62 11.23 16.87
CA ARG A 119 22.41 10.45 17.19
C ARG A 119 21.59 11.05 18.33
N VAL A 120 22.25 11.52 19.38
CA VAL A 120 21.60 12.16 20.54
C VAL A 120 20.89 13.45 20.14
N GLN A 121 21.55 14.29 19.34
CA GLN A 121 20.95 15.53 18.84
C GLN A 121 19.80 15.26 17.87
N HIS A 122 19.91 14.23 17.03
CA HIS A 122 18.85 13.78 16.14
C HIS A 122 17.60 13.38 16.93
N LEU A 123 17.74 12.48 17.92
CA LEU A 123 16.64 12.06 18.79
C LEU A 123 16.00 13.23 19.54
N GLN A 124 16.80 14.16 20.06
CA GLN A 124 16.28 15.34 20.76
C GLN A 124 15.47 16.23 19.80
N LYS A 125 16.02 16.55 18.63
CA LYS A 125 15.33 17.34 17.60
C LYS A 125 14.01 16.67 17.17
N THR A 126 14.01 15.36 16.98
CA THR A 126 12.79 14.59 16.65
C THR A 126 11.71 14.74 17.71
N LYS A 127 12.06 14.61 19.00
CA LYS A 127 11.09 14.81 20.10
C LYS A 127 10.56 16.24 20.14
N ASP A 128 11.45 17.22 20.04
CA ASP A 128 11.09 18.64 20.08
C ASP A 128 10.14 19.01 18.93
N PHE A 129 10.39 18.47 17.73
CA PHE A 129 9.55 18.68 16.55
C PHE A 129 8.15 18.12 16.72
N LEU A 130 8.04 16.86 17.14
CA LEU A 130 6.75 16.21 17.34
C LEU A 130 5.92 16.91 18.43
N GLN A 131 6.57 17.36 19.51
CA GLN A 131 5.91 18.11 20.56
C GLN A 131 5.43 19.49 20.07
N LYS A 132 6.25 20.18 19.28
CA LYS A 132 5.95 21.54 18.83
C LYS A 132 4.92 21.59 17.70
N HIS A 133 4.99 20.65 16.76
CA HIS A 133 4.22 20.63 15.51
C HIS A 133 3.25 19.46 15.45
N GLY A 134 2.70 19.07 16.60
CA GLY A 134 1.78 17.94 16.70
C GLY A 134 0.57 18.08 15.79
N ASP A 135 0.12 19.31 15.50
CA ASP A 135 -1.02 19.63 14.62
C ASP A 135 -0.80 19.25 13.14
N LEU A 136 0.44 19.07 12.71
CA LEU A 136 0.81 18.66 11.35
C LEU A 136 0.30 17.25 10.99
N PHE A 137 0.19 16.36 11.98
CA PHE A 137 -0.08 14.94 11.78
C PHE A 137 -1.57 14.60 11.88
N GLN A 138 -2.02 13.57 11.16
CA GLN A 138 -3.38 13.04 11.21
C GLN A 138 -3.36 11.51 11.29
N ASP A 139 -4.46 10.92 11.76
CA ASP A 139 -4.61 9.46 11.79
C ASP A 139 -4.46 8.88 10.38
N GLY A 140 -3.72 7.77 10.29
CA GLY A 140 -3.36 7.14 9.03
C GLY A 140 -2.16 7.76 8.32
N ASP A 141 -1.46 8.73 8.93
CA ASP A 141 -0.15 9.17 8.47
C ASP A 141 0.97 8.19 8.86
N ILE A 142 2.12 8.38 8.21
CA ILE A 142 3.36 7.66 8.52
C ILE A 142 4.44 8.69 8.79
N PHE A 143 5.19 8.54 9.89
CA PHE A 143 6.32 9.40 10.22
C PHE A 143 7.62 8.60 10.26
N THR A 144 8.53 8.93 9.36
CA THR A 144 9.89 8.43 9.32
C THR A 144 10.82 9.60 9.65
N ALA A 145 11.46 9.55 10.81
CA ALA A 145 12.34 10.62 11.26
C ALA A 145 13.62 10.74 10.44
N CYS A 146 14.00 9.65 9.75
CA CYS A 146 15.25 9.54 9.03
C CYS A 146 15.15 8.38 8.01
N PRO A 147 14.82 8.65 6.73
CA PRO A 147 14.97 7.67 5.67
C PRO A 147 16.45 7.53 5.31
N GLU A 148 16.89 6.30 5.04
CA GLU A 148 18.28 5.96 4.71
C GLU A 148 19.29 6.54 5.71
N CYS A 149 19.07 6.34 7.01
CA CYS A 149 19.91 6.93 8.05
C CYS A 149 21.41 6.61 7.92
N GLU A 150 21.76 5.52 7.25
CA GLU A 150 23.14 5.17 6.90
C GLU A 150 23.89 6.25 6.11
N ASN A 151 23.19 7.13 5.39
CA ASN A 151 23.77 8.15 4.53
C ASN A 151 24.32 9.36 5.30
N GLY A 152 24.01 9.47 6.59
CA GLY A 152 24.44 10.58 7.44
C GLY A 152 24.87 10.14 8.84
N GLY A 153 24.99 11.12 9.74
CA GLY A 153 25.38 10.86 11.12
C GLY A 153 26.70 10.08 11.22
N PRO A 154 26.75 8.97 11.97
CA PRO A 154 27.92 8.10 12.03
C PRO A 154 28.29 7.40 10.71
N GLY A 155 27.36 7.31 9.75
CA GLY A 155 27.54 6.67 8.44
C GLY A 155 27.07 5.21 8.40
N ASP A 156 27.33 4.56 7.25
CA ASP A 156 26.89 3.19 6.97
C ASP A 156 27.44 2.19 7.99
N PRO A 157 26.59 1.43 8.71
CA PRO A 157 27.02 0.50 9.74
C PRO A 157 27.94 -0.61 9.20
N ARG A 158 27.87 -0.93 7.91
CA ARG A 158 28.74 -1.92 7.26
C ARG A 158 30.14 -1.39 7.03
N ALA A 159 30.26 -0.09 6.73
CA ALA A 159 31.54 0.57 6.52
C ALA A 159 32.21 0.95 7.85
N THR A 160 31.42 1.40 8.82
CA THR A 160 31.89 1.82 10.14
C THR A 160 32.13 0.66 11.10
N GLY A 161 31.50 -0.50 10.86
CA GLY A 161 31.47 -1.63 11.78
C GLY A 161 30.52 -1.45 12.96
N ASP A 162 29.77 -0.34 13.03
CA ASP A 162 28.87 -0.01 14.14
C ASP A 162 27.43 -0.51 13.92
N VAL A 163 27.27 -1.80 13.62
CA VAL A 163 25.95 -2.42 13.46
C VAL A 163 25.13 -2.34 14.75
N ALA A 164 25.77 -2.57 15.91
CA ALA A 164 25.10 -2.55 17.21
C ALA A 164 24.61 -1.14 17.59
N GLY A 165 25.43 -0.11 17.40
CA GLY A 165 25.02 1.27 17.66
C GLY A 165 23.96 1.77 16.69
N TYR A 166 24.00 1.34 15.43
CA TYR A 166 22.95 1.65 14.46
C TYR A 166 21.61 1.01 14.85
N ARG A 167 21.60 -0.28 15.23
CA ARG A 167 20.39 -0.97 15.74
C ARG A 167 19.81 -0.28 16.98
N ALA A 168 20.66 0.06 17.94
CA ALA A 168 20.22 0.76 19.15
C ALA A 168 19.55 2.10 18.80
N PHE A 169 20.15 2.86 17.88
CA PHE A 169 19.61 4.14 17.43
C PHE A 169 18.24 4.03 16.77
N VAL A 170 18.05 3.13 15.80
CA VAL A 170 16.76 2.99 15.10
C VAL A 170 15.64 2.51 16.04
N ILE A 171 15.96 1.64 17.00
CA ILE A 171 15.03 1.20 18.05
C ILE A 171 14.66 2.36 18.98
N GLU A 172 15.64 3.15 19.43
CA GLU A 172 15.40 4.31 20.30
C GLU A 172 14.59 5.40 19.60
N GLU A 173 14.86 5.65 18.32
CA GLU A 173 14.11 6.59 17.49
C GLU A 173 12.66 6.13 17.32
N TYR A 174 12.46 4.85 17.02
CA TYR A 174 11.12 4.26 16.92
C TYR A 174 10.35 4.38 18.24
N ALA A 175 10.98 4.05 19.37
CA ALA A 175 10.36 4.15 20.68
C ALA A 175 9.97 5.61 21.02
N ALA A 176 10.85 6.58 20.70
CA ALA A 176 10.61 7.99 20.95
C ALA A 176 9.43 8.54 20.12
N THR A 177 9.39 8.21 18.83
CA THR A 177 8.33 8.66 17.91
C THR A 177 6.98 8.01 18.26
N LYS A 178 6.96 6.69 18.51
CA LYS A 178 5.76 5.97 18.98
C LYS A 178 5.18 6.57 20.27
N ALA A 179 6.04 6.87 21.25
CA ALA A 179 5.61 7.46 22.51
C ALA A 179 5.03 8.87 22.32
N ALA A 180 5.61 9.69 21.42
CA ALA A 180 5.12 11.02 21.13
C ALA A 180 3.72 10.98 20.47
N PHE A 181 3.49 10.11 19.48
CA PHE A 181 2.17 9.99 18.86
C PHE A 181 1.10 9.42 19.80
N ALA A 182 1.48 8.46 20.66
CA ALA A 182 0.59 7.97 21.70
C ALA A 182 0.18 9.10 22.68
N ALA A 183 1.11 9.96 23.08
CA ALA A 183 0.84 11.11 23.94
C ALA A 183 -0.04 12.18 23.27
N MET A 184 -0.02 12.27 21.94
CA MET A 184 -0.88 13.14 21.14
C MET A 184 -2.25 12.53 20.82
N HIS A 185 -2.49 11.27 21.20
CA HIS A 185 -3.67 10.49 20.81
C HIS A 185 -3.87 10.42 19.29
N LYS A 186 -2.79 10.20 18.53
CA LYS A 186 -2.81 10.07 17.08
C LYS A 186 -2.36 8.69 16.63
N ASP A 187 -3.06 8.13 15.65
CA ASP A 187 -2.71 6.87 14.99
C ASP A 187 -1.79 7.15 13.81
N VAL A 188 -0.51 7.42 14.11
CA VAL A 188 0.54 7.68 13.12
C VAL A 188 1.57 6.56 13.20
N ALA A 189 1.80 5.86 12.10
CA ALA A 189 2.79 4.78 12.07
C ALA A 189 4.22 5.34 12.12
N SER A 190 5.08 4.80 12.99
CA SER A 190 6.47 5.28 13.14
C SER A 190 7.55 4.22 12.89
N ASN A 191 7.18 2.98 12.60
CA ASN A 191 8.12 1.88 12.30
C ASN A 191 8.50 1.80 10.82
N TRP A 192 8.22 2.84 10.02
CA TRP A 192 8.49 2.87 8.59
C TRP A 192 9.88 3.45 8.24
N GLN A 193 10.88 3.14 9.05
CA GLN A 193 12.25 3.62 8.85
C GLN A 193 12.90 2.88 7.68
N SER A 194 13.03 3.57 6.54
CA SER A 194 13.62 2.99 5.34
C SER A 194 15.15 3.00 5.41
N MET A 195 15.76 2.01 4.80
CA MET A 195 17.21 1.90 4.59
C MET A 195 17.47 1.15 3.30
N ASN A 196 18.66 1.28 2.72
CA ASN A 196 19.06 0.49 1.58
C ASN A 196 18.92 -1.01 1.90
N ALA A 197 18.42 -1.79 0.94
CA ALA A 197 18.07 -3.20 1.19
C ALA A 197 19.25 -4.06 1.71
N ASP A 198 20.48 -3.73 1.35
CA ASP A 198 21.70 -4.39 1.82
C ASP A 198 22.09 -3.98 3.26
N VAL A 199 21.82 -2.73 3.66
CA VAL A 199 21.86 -2.29 5.05
C VAL A 199 20.79 -3.01 5.87
N ALA A 200 19.56 -3.12 5.36
CA ALA A 200 18.47 -3.84 6.02
C ALA A 200 18.83 -5.30 6.33
N ARG A 201 19.43 -6.02 5.38
CA ARG A 201 19.91 -7.40 5.61
C ARG A 201 20.95 -7.52 6.72
N THR A 202 21.71 -6.45 6.97
CA THR A 202 22.72 -6.42 8.03
C THR A 202 22.10 -6.03 9.37
N VAL A 203 21.21 -5.04 9.38
CA VAL A 203 20.68 -4.39 10.59
C VAL A 203 19.44 -5.10 11.13
N MET A 204 18.52 -5.52 10.27
CA MET A 204 17.18 -5.97 10.66
C MET A 204 17.12 -7.47 10.93
N ASP A 205 17.79 -7.90 11.99
CA ASP A 205 17.66 -9.27 12.50
C ASP A 205 16.30 -9.47 13.22
N PRO A 206 15.93 -10.71 13.61
CA PRO A 206 14.66 -10.95 14.29
C PRO A 206 14.43 -10.17 15.59
N ALA A 207 15.48 -9.88 16.34
CA ALA A 207 15.36 -9.12 17.58
C ALA A 207 15.07 -7.64 17.29
N THR A 208 15.82 -7.04 16.37
CA THR A 208 15.66 -5.64 15.94
C THR A 208 14.30 -5.43 15.28
N THR A 209 13.94 -6.33 14.36
CA THR A 209 12.65 -6.30 13.65
C THR A 209 11.48 -6.41 14.63
N LYS A 210 11.56 -7.30 15.61
CA LYS A 210 10.54 -7.40 16.68
C LYS A 210 10.47 -6.14 17.54
N ALA A 211 11.62 -5.52 17.85
CA ALA A 211 11.66 -4.27 18.62
C ALA A 211 11.05 -3.08 17.86
N MET A 212 10.92 -3.19 16.53
CA MET A 212 10.31 -2.21 15.63
C MET A 212 8.93 -2.65 15.11
N ASP A 213 8.19 -3.41 15.93
CA ASP A 213 6.83 -3.90 15.63
C ASP A 213 6.73 -4.75 14.34
N GLY A 214 7.80 -5.44 13.98
CA GLY A 214 7.79 -6.47 12.95
C GLY A 214 7.78 -5.96 11.51
N LEU A 215 8.18 -4.71 11.25
CA LEU A 215 8.26 -4.13 9.91
C LEU A 215 9.72 -3.82 9.52
N VAL A 216 10.07 -4.15 8.29
CA VAL A 216 11.33 -3.77 7.64
C VAL A 216 11.00 -2.93 6.40
N VAL A 217 11.49 -1.68 6.33
CA VAL A 217 11.28 -0.84 5.15
C VAL A 217 12.58 -0.71 4.38
N ILE A 218 12.53 -0.98 3.08
CA ILE A 218 13.71 -0.98 2.22
C ILE A 218 13.58 -0.02 1.05
N ASP A 219 14.65 0.70 0.78
CA ASP A 219 14.86 1.44 -0.45
C ASP A 219 15.64 0.50 -1.39
N HIS A 220 15.01 0.15 -2.52
CA HIS A 220 15.45 -1.01 -3.28
C HIS A 220 15.25 -0.85 -4.79
N TYR A 221 16.39 -0.80 -5.48
CA TYR A 221 16.47 -0.68 -6.93
C TYR A 221 17.22 -1.89 -7.49
N VAL A 222 16.61 -2.62 -8.41
CA VAL A 222 17.16 -3.86 -9.00
C VAL A 222 16.97 -3.88 -10.49
N LYS A 223 17.90 -4.51 -11.22
CA LYS A 223 17.82 -4.59 -12.68
C LYS A 223 16.68 -5.51 -13.14
N ASP A 224 16.56 -6.70 -12.53
CA ASP A 224 15.52 -7.68 -12.84
C ASP A 224 14.24 -7.36 -12.03
N PRO A 225 13.10 -7.05 -12.68
CA PRO A 225 11.86 -6.75 -11.97
C PRO A 225 11.30 -7.95 -11.17
N ALA A 226 11.72 -9.18 -11.44
CA ALA A 226 11.34 -10.32 -10.61
C ALA A 226 12.18 -10.44 -9.33
N GLN A 227 13.35 -9.81 -9.30
CA GLN A 227 14.24 -9.83 -8.13
C GLN A 227 13.62 -9.09 -6.95
N ILE A 228 12.92 -7.98 -7.17
CA ILE A 228 12.35 -7.16 -6.08
C ILE A 228 11.41 -7.96 -5.18
N ALA A 229 10.56 -8.82 -5.76
CA ALA A 229 9.66 -9.68 -4.99
C ALA A 229 10.41 -10.82 -4.27
N ARG A 230 11.46 -11.38 -4.90
CA ARG A 230 12.30 -12.39 -4.25
C ARG A 230 13.06 -11.81 -3.05
N ASP A 231 13.56 -10.58 -3.19
CA ASP A 231 14.30 -9.90 -2.14
C ASP A 231 13.40 -9.51 -0.98
N VAL A 232 12.16 -9.07 -1.25
CA VAL A 232 11.12 -8.90 -0.22
C VAL A 232 10.90 -10.18 0.59
N GLU A 233 10.68 -11.32 -0.07
CA GLU A 233 10.44 -12.59 0.62
C GLU A 233 11.68 -13.10 1.38
N ALA A 234 12.88 -12.89 0.83
CA ALA A 234 14.12 -13.25 1.48
C ALA A 234 14.35 -12.42 2.75
N ILE A 235 14.17 -11.09 2.67
CA ILE A 235 14.33 -10.18 3.81
C ILE A 235 13.29 -10.50 4.88
N ALA A 236 12.02 -10.74 4.51
CA ALA A 236 10.98 -11.17 5.44
C ALA A 236 11.37 -12.46 6.19
N LYS A 237 11.88 -13.46 5.47
CA LYS A 237 12.34 -14.72 6.06
C LYS A 237 13.53 -14.55 7.02
N GLU A 238 14.50 -13.71 6.65
CA GLU A 238 15.72 -13.45 7.43
C GLU A 238 15.42 -12.65 8.71
N SER A 239 14.60 -11.61 8.57
CA SER A 239 14.22 -10.69 9.65
C SER A 239 13.07 -11.19 10.51
N GLY A 240 12.25 -12.12 10.03
CA GLY A 240 11.02 -12.55 10.69
C GLY A 240 9.88 -11.52 10.69
N GLY A 241 10.00 -10.43 9.91
CA GLY A 241 9.00 -9.37 9.80
C GLY A 241 8.28 -9.31 8.46
N MET A 242 7.35 -8.36 8.35
CA MET A 242 6.79 -7.89 7.09
C MET A 242 7.73 -6.87 6.46
N VAL A 243 7.59 -6.65 5.15
CA VAL A 243 8.42 -5.74 4.38
C VAL A 243 7.57 -4.67 3.70
N ALA A 244 8.09 -3.44 3.61
CA ALA A 244 7.59 -2.41 2.73
C ALA A 244 8.72 -1.86 1.84
N LEU A 245 8.36 -1.38 0.66
CA LEU A 245 9.28 -0.66 -0.23
C LEU A 245 9.15 0.84 0.05
N GLY A 246 10.15 1.43 0.71
CA GLY A 246 10.25 2.88 0.96
C GLY A 246 10.58 3.65 -0.30
N GLU A 247 11.36 3.04 -1.18
CA GLU A 247 11.60 3.48 -2.54
C GLU A 247 11.77 2.29 -3.48
N PHE A 248 11.14 2.39 -4.64
CA PHE A 248 11.47 1.59 -5.80
C PHE A 248 11.14 2.38 -7.06
N GLY A 249 11.81 2.04 -8.17
CA GLY A 249 11.53 2.69 -9.44
C GLY A 249 12.54 2.31 -10.50
N ALA A 250 12.23 2.68 -11.74
CA ALA A 250 13.12 2.54 -12.88
C ALA A 250 12.85 3.69 -13.87
N PRO A 251 13.85 4.09 -14.69
CA PRO A 251 15.25 3.65 -14.64
C PRO A 251 16.05 4.37 -13.55
N ILE A 252 16.98 3.63 -12.95
CA ILE A 252 18.19 4.17 -12.32
C ILE A 252 19.34 3.94 -13.31
N PRO A 253 20.01 4.98 -13.84
CA PRO A 253 20.95 4.85 -14.96
C PRO A 253 22.03 3.80 -14.76
N ASP A 254 22.61 3.71 -13.56
CA ASP A 254 23.72 2.79 -13.27
C ASP A 254 23.26 1.33 -13.08
N ILE A 255 21.96 1.10 -12.90
CA ILE A 255 21.36 -0.23 -12.70
C ILE A 255 20.70 -0.74 -13.99
N HIS A 256 19.95 0.15 -14.63
CA HIS A 256 19.05 -0.18 -15.74
C HIS A 256 19.59 0.27 -17.10
N GLY A 257 20.53 1.22 -17.13
CA GLY A 257 20.82 2.03 -18.32
C GLY A 257 19.71 3.05 -18.59
N GLN A 258 19.72 3.58 -19.81
CA GLN A 258 18.65 4.46 -20.29
C GLN A 258 17.43 3.62 -20.70
N MET A 259 16.23 4.07 -20.32
CA MET A 259 14.96 3.44 -20.72
C MET A 259 14.06 4.45 -21.43
N THR A 260 13.35 4.00 -22.46
CA THR A 260 12.20 4.73 -23.02
C THR A 260 11.01 4.67 -22.06
N GLU A 261 9.96 5.48 -22.30
CA GLU A 261 8.74 5.44 -21.47
C GLU A 261 8.08 4.06 -21.48
N ALA A 262 8.01 3.42 -22.66
CA ALA A 262 7.47 2.08 -22.81
C ALA A 262 8.29 1.02 -22.05
N GLN A 263 9.63 1.12 -22.07
CA GLN A 263 10.50 0.21 -21.32
C GLN A 263 10.34 0.41 -19.81
N GLN A 264 10.26 1.66 -19.34
CA GLN A 264 9.96 1.98 -17.95
C GLN A 264 8.61 1.40 -17.54
N ALA A 265 7.55 1.65 -18.32
CA ALA A 265 6.21 1.15 -18.05
C ALA A 265 6.16 -0.39 -18.01
N GLN A 266 6.82 -1.07 -18.94
CA GLN A 266 6.90 -2.53 -18.97
C GLN A 266 7.65 -3.09 -17.75
N TRP A 267 8.76 -2.45 -17.35
CA TRP A 267 9.51 -2.86 -16.17
C TRP A 267 8.64 -2.73 -14.91
N ILE A 268 7.94 -1.61 -14.75
CA ILE A 268 7.03 -1.37 -13.61
C ILE A 268 5.87 -2.35 -13.60
N ASP A 269 5.24 -2.64 -14.75
CA ASP A 269 4.14 -3.60 -14.84
C ASP A 269 4.60 -4.99 -14.42
N THR A 270 5.81 -5.38 -14.85
CA THR A 270 6.41 -6.67 -14.46
C THR A 270 6.76 -6.71 -12.97
N ALA A 271 7.36 -5.65 -12.42
CA ALA A 271 7.70 -5.57 -11.00
C ALA A 271 6.46 -5.65 -10.12
N LEU A 272 5.44 -4.84 -10.42
CA LEU A 272 4.18 -4.81 -9.66
C LEU A 272 3.44 -6.14 -9.74
N LYS A 273 3.40 -6.82 -10.90
CA LYS A 273 2.83 -8.19 -11.02
C LYS A 273 3.50 -9.17 -10.07
N ASN A 274 4.82 -9.17 -10.01
CA ASN A 274 5.55 -10.06 -9.09
C ASN A 274 5.24 -9.71 -7.63
N LEU A 275 5.21 -8.41 -7.30
CA LEU A 275 4.90 -7.91 -5.96
C LEU A 275 3.46 -8.20 -5.51
N LEU A 276 2.50 -8.43 -6.42
CA LEU A 276 1.14 -8.85 -6.03
C LEU A 276 1.14 -10.17 -5.27
N THR A 277 2.10 -11.05 -5.59
CA THR A 277 2.22 -12.40 -5.03
C THR A 277 3.18 -12.48 -3.84
N ALA A 278 3.88 -11.39 -3.52
CA ALA A 278 4.74 -11.29 -2.36
C ALA A 278 3.89 -11.18 -1.09
N LYS A 279 3.80 -12.26 -0.32
CA LYS A 279 2.92 -12.40 0.85
C LYS A 279 3.35 -11.50 2.00
N HIS A 280 4.64 -11.21 2.09
CA HIS A 280 5.20 -10.40 3.18
C HIS A 280 5.26 -8.91 2.84
N LEU A 281 4.73 -8.46 1.70
CA LEU A 281 4.72 -7.06 1.30
C LEU A 281 3.47 -6.32 1.80
N VAL A 282 3.65 -5.27 2.61
CA VAL A 282 2.53 -4.50 3.17
C VAL A 282 2.30 -3.14 2.51
N GLY A 283 3.32 -2.56 1.88
CA GLY A 283 3.28 -1.21 1.33
C GLY A 283 4.40 -0.92 0.35
N ILE A 284 4.15 0.05 -0.53
CA ILE A 284 5.11 0.49 -1.55
C ILE A 284 5.05 2.00 -1.74
N SER A 285 6.19 2.60 -2.05
CA SER A 285 6.32 4.00 -2.45
C SER A 285 7.16 4.13 -3.71
N TYR A 286 6.54 4.58 -4.81
CA TYR A 286 7.23 4.75 -6.08
C TYR A 286 8.05 6.04 -6.06
N TRP A 287 9.35 5.91 -6.28
CA TRP A 287 10.25 7.04 -6.50
C TRP A 287 10.34 7.28 -8.01
N VAL A 288 9.95 8.43 -8.59
CA VAL A 288 9.49 9.70 -8.00
C VAL A 288 8.46 10.38 -8.92
N ASN A 289 7.72 11.36 -8.42
CA ASN A 289 6.76 12.14 -9.21
C ASN A 289 7.42 12.88 -10.41
N VAL A 290 8.24 13.90 -10.14
CA VAL A 290 8.92 14.75 -11.15
C VAL A 290 10.42 14.87 -10.81
N GLY A 291 11.27 15.18 -11.79
CA GLY A 291 12.67 15.59 -11.58
C GLY A 291 13.71 14.46 -11.44
N GLY A 292 13.29 13.21 -11.25
CA GLY A 292 14.18 12.04 -11.19
C GLY A 292 14.28 11.28 -12.51
N SER A 293 15.24 10.35 -12.61
CA SER A 293 15.37 9.44 -13.76
C SER A 293 14.16 8.51 -13.91
N THR A 294 13.54 8.17 -12.79
CA THR A 294 12.32 7.35 -12.68
C THR A 294 11.03 8.17 -12.76
N LYS A 295 11.09 9.48 -13.08
CA LYS A 295 9.92 10.37 -13.02
C LYS A 295 8.69 9.81 -13.74
N LEU A 296 7.54 10.00 -13.14
CA LEU A 296 6.22 9.61 -13.66
C LEU A 296 5.58 10.70 -14.52
N TRP A 297 5.90 11.96 -14.23
CA TRP A 297 5.48 13.11 -15.02
C TRP A 297 6.71 13.90 -15.50
N THR A 298 6.57 14.51 -16.67
CA THR A 298 7.52 15.51 -17.15
C THR A 298 7.33 16.83 -16.42
N ASP A 299 8.29 17.76 -16.53
CA ASP A 299 8.25 19.04 -15.81
C ASP A 299 7.05 19.92 -16.21
N ASN A 300 6.61 19.80 -17.48
CA ASN A 300 5.38 20.45 -17.95
C ASN A 300 4.08 19.76 -17.46
N GLY A 301 4.18 18.60 -16.79
CA GLY A 301 3.06 17.87 -16.19
C GLY A 301 2.44 16.79 -17.05
N THR A 302 3.00 16.51 -18.23
CA THR A 302 2.53 15.41 -19.07
C THR A 302 2.81 14.08 -18.37
N ALA A 303 1.76 13.25 -18.25
CA ALA A 303 1.87 11.90 -17.72
C ALA A 303 2.65 11.02 -18.69
N ARG A 304 3.61 10.26 -18.17
CA ARG A 304 4.34 9.23 -18.93
C ARG A 304 3.58 7.91 -18.89
N GLU A 305 3.94 6.97 -19.76
CA GLU A 305 3.27 5.66 -19.83
C GLU A 305 3.23 4.90 -18.49
N ALA A 306 4.25 5.07 -17.65
CA ALA A 306 4.32 4.51 -16.31
C ALA A 306 3.14 4.89 -15.38
N VAL A 307 2.52 6.07 -15.58
CA VAL A 307 1.36 6.52 -14.80
C VAL A 307 0.16 5.62 -15.02
N VAL A 308 -0.06 5.16 -16.26
CA VAL A 308 -1.15 4.24 -16.60
C VAL A 308 -0.95 2.91 -15.88
N ILE A 309 0.30 2.44 -15.82
CA ILE A 309 0.66 1.21 -15.13
C ILE A 309 0.42 1.35 -13.63
N LEU A 310 0.94 2.39 -12.97
CA LEU A 310 0.69 2.58 -11.54
C LEU A 310 -0.80 2.67 -11.22
N LYS A 311 -1.57 3.44 -12.02
CA LYS A 311 -3.02 3.56 -11.83
C LYS A 311 -3.74 2.22 -11.87
N LYS A 312 -3.32 1.33 -12.78
CA LYS A 312 -3.86 -0.04 -12.88
C LYS A 312 -3.69 -0.83 -11.58
N TYR A 313 -2.59 -0.66 -10.86
CA TYR A 313 -2.33 -1.37 -9.59
C TYR A 313 -2.85 -0.65 -8.36
N TYR A 314 -2.85 0.68 -8.36
CA TYR A 314 -3.28 1.48 -7.20
C TYR A 314 -4.80 1.62 -7.12
N SER A 315 -5.48 1.51 -8.26
CA SER A 315 -6.94 1.50 -8.37
C SER A 315 -7.43 0.17 -8.98
N PRO A 316 -7.31 -0.97 -8.27
CA PRO A 316 -7.76 -2.25 -8.81
C PRO A 316 -9.26 -2.22 -9.12
N GLN A 317 -9.69 -2.99 -10.11
CA GLN A 317 -11.11 -3.21 -10.36
C GLN A 317 -11.66 -4.20 -9.33
N THR A 318 -12.97 -4.20 -9.11
CA THR A 318 -13.63 -5.18 -8.23
C THR A 318 -14.63 -6.01 -9.01
N VAL A 319 -14.59 -7.32 -8.83
CA VAL A 319 -15.65 -8.20 -9.29
C VAL A 319 -16.56 -8.53 -8.11
N HIS A 320 -17.86 -8.47 -8.36
CA HIS A 320 -18.90 -8.85 -7.42
C HIS A 320 -19.56 -10.12 -7.90
N GLY A 321 -19.90 -11.01 -6.98
CA GLY A 321 -20.60 -12.24 -7.32
C GLY A 321 -21.47 -12.75 -6.18
N LEU A 322 -22.37 -13.68 -6.52
CA LEU A 322 -23.26 -14.36 -5.60
C LEU A 322 -23.02 -15.86 -5.72
N VAL A 323 -22.58 -16.50 -4.65
CA VAL A 323 -22.39 -17.95 -4.57
C VAL A 323 -23.63 -18.58 -3.97
N GLN A 324 -24.26 -19.49 -4.70
CA GLN A 324 -25.44 -20.22 -4.26
C GLN A 324 -25.20 -21.73 -4.33
N GLY A 325 -25.87 -22.47 -3.46
CA GLY A 325 -25.96 -23.92 -3.56
C GLY A 325 -26.97 -24.34 -4.61
N VAL A 326 -27.09 -25.66 -4.82
CA VAL A 326 -28.05 -26.27 -5.77
C VAL A 326 -29.52 -25.92 -5.49
N PHE A 327 -29.85 -25.47 -4.28
CA PHE A 327 -31.19 -25.04 -3.87
C PHE A 327 -31.38 -23.52 -3.90
N HIS A 328 -30.49 -22.78 -4.58
CA HIS A 328 -30.50 -21.31 -4.67
C HIS A 328 -30.35 -20.56 -3.33
N SER A 329 -30.02 -21.25 -2.24
CA SER A 329 -29.61 -20.63 -0.98
C SER A 329 -28.19 -20.07 -1.10
N GLY A 330 -27.95 -18.89 -0.53
CA GLY A 330 -26.61 -18.32 -0.44
C GLY A 330 -25.64 -19.23 0.32
N VAL A 331 -24.42 -19.38 -0.18
CA VAL A 331 -23.36 -20.15 0.49
C VAL A 331 -22.52 -19.20 1.31
N SER A 332 -22.72 -19.20 2.63
CA SER A 332 -21.93 -18.40 3.57
C SER A 332 -20.55 -19.01 3.79
N GLY A 333 -19.51 -18.18 3.92
CA GLY A 333 -18.16 -18.66 4.26
C GLY A 333 -17.38 -19.30 3.11
N ALA A 334 -17.87 -19.25 1.86
CA ALA A 334 -17.10 -19.70 0.71
C ALA A 334 -15.88 -18.79 0.51
N ILE A 335 -14.72 -19.40 0.26
CA ILE A 335 -13.45 -18.72 0.04
C ILE A 335 -13.27 -18.52 -1.46
N ILE A 336 -13.15 -17.27 -1.89
CA ILE A 336 -12.82 -16.88 -3.26
C ILE A 336 -11.34 -16.48 -3.29
N THR A 337 -10.56 -17.11 -4.16
CA THR A 337 -9.15 -16.79 -4.37
C THR A 337 -8.90 -16.36 -5.81
N SER A 338 -8.32 -15.18 -6.04
CA SER A 338 -7.91 -14.76 -7.38
C SER A 338 -6.56 -15.37 -7.78
N SER A 339 -6.24 -15.42 -9.06
CA SER A 339 -4.94 -15.89 -9.59
C SER A 339 -3.75 -15.06 -9.08
N GLU A 340 -3.99 -13.82 -8.69
CA GLU A 340 -2.99 -12.93 -8.10
C GLU A 340 -2.86 -13.11 -6.57
N GLY A 341 -3.61 -14.05 -5.98
CA GLY A 341 -3.52 -14.41 -4.57
C GLY A 341 -4.42 -13.63 -3.62
N ARG A 342 -5.35 -12.80 -4.12
CA ARG A 342 -6.36 -12.17 -3.25
C ARG A 342 -7.31 -13.21 -2.70
N VAL A 343 -7.76 -12.99 -1.48
CA VAL A 343 -8.75 -13.83 -0.83
C VAL A 343 -9.92 -12.98 -0.36
N ALA A 344 -11.13 -13.42 -0.65
CA ALA A 344 -12.37 -12.89 -0.10
C ALA A 344 -13.21 -14.04 0.45
N THR A 345 -14.12 -13.73 1.37
CA THR A 345 -15.09 -14.69 1.91
C THR A 345 -16.49 -14.18 1.65
N THR A 346 -17.41 -15.07 1.30
CA THR A 346 -18.82 -14.70 1.11
C THR A 346 -19.50 -14.32 2.42
N ASP A 347 -20.43 -13.36 2.35
CA ASP A 347 -21.34 -13.02 3.44
C ASP A 347 -22.42 -14.10 3.67
N ALA A 348 -23.30 -13.88 4.64
CA ALA A 348 -24.40 -14.79 4.97
C ALA A 348 -25.38 -15.06 3.80
N ARG A 349 -25.39 -14.21 2.77
CA ARG A 349 -26.21 -14.36 1.56
C ARG A 349 -25.42 -14.97 0.40
N GLY A 350 -24.14 -15.28 0.59
CA GLY A 350 -23.27 -15.79 -0.47
C GLY A 350 -22.63 -14.69 -1.32
N PHE A 351 -22.79 -13.41 -0.97
CA PHE A 351 -22.22 -12.31 -1.74
C PHE A 351 -20.74 -12.13 -1.43
N PHE A 352 -19.95 -11.84 -2.45
CA PHE A 352 -18.54 -11.43 -2.30
C PHE A 352 -18.19 -10.25 -3.20
N ALA A 353 -17.12 -9.56 -2.81
CA ALA A 353 -16.42 -8.56 -3.61
C ALA A 353 -14.93 -8.85 -3.49
N ILE A 354 -14.22 -8.96 -4.62
CA ILE A 354 -12.78 -9.22 -4.64
C ILE A 354 -12.08 -8.35 -5.69
N PRO A 355 -10.98 -7.65 -5.34
CA PRO A 355 -10.25 -6.85 -6.29
C PRO A 355 -9.46 -7.72 -7.27
N TYR A 356 -9.29 -7.22 -8.49
CA TYR A 356 -8.48 -7.82 -9.55
C TYR A 356 -7.83 -6.75 -10.42
N ILE A 357 -6.78 -7.15 -11.16
CA ILE A 357 -5.96 -6.25 -11.97
C ILE A 357 -6.18 -6.42 -13.47
N ASP A 358 -6.25 -7.67 -13.94
CA ASP A 358 -6.31 -7.97 -15.38
C ASP A 358 -7.56 -8.79 -15.71
N ALA A 359 -8.60 -8.10 -16.18
CA ALA A 359 -9.89 -8.71 -16.51
C ALA A 359 -9.80 -9.92 -17.46
N LYS A 360 -8.79 -9.98 -18.33
CA LYS A 360 -8.65 -11.04 -19.34
C LYS A 360 -7.94 -12.27 -18.79
N ASN A 361 -7.01 -12.07 -17.87
CA ASN A 361 -6.12 -13.11 -17.38
C ASN A 361 -6.45 -13.56 -15.95
N THR A 362 -7.25 -12.79 -15.21
CA THR A 362 -7.64 -13.17 -13.84
C THR A 362 -8.66 -14.31 -13.85
N VAL A 363 -8.33 -15.37 -13.12
CA VAL A 363 -9.24 -16.47 -12.79
C VAL A 363 -9.49 -16.51 -11.28
N PHE A 364 -10.66 -16.99 -10.89
CA PHE A 364 -11.10 -17.07 -9.50
C PHE A 364 -11.41 -18.52 -9.15
N THR A 365 -10.81 -19.00 -8.06
CA THR A 365 -11.11 -20.31 -7.47
C THR A 365 -12.04 -20.12 -6.28
N ILE A 366 -13.14 -20.86 -6.24
CA ILE A 366 -14.14 -20.80 -5.18
C ILE A 366 -14.14 -22.15 -4.46
N LYS A 367 -13.99 -22.12 -3.13
CA LYS A 367 -13.95 -23.32 -2.27
C LYS A 367 -14.85 -23.17 -1.07
N GLU A 368 -15.61 -24.22 -0.78
CA GLU A 368 -16.35 -24.40 0.47
C GLU A 368 -16.38 -25.90 0.78
N PRO A 369 -16.12 -26.35 2.03
CA PRO A 369 -15.97 -27.77 2.38
C PRO A 369 -17.09 -28.73 1.94
N SER A 370 -18.31 -28.25 1.76
CA SER A 370 -19.49 -29.05 1.39
C SER A 370 -19.71 -29.12 -0.13
N TYR A 371 -18.92 -28.39 -0.93
CA TYR A 371 -19.09 -28.27 -2.38
C TYR A 371 -17.82 -28.60 -3.16
N SER A 372 -17.99 -29.04 -4.40
CA SER A 372 -16.89 -29.16 -5.36
C SER A 372 -16.34 -27.76 -5.70
N PRO A 373 -15.00 -27.57 -5.72
CA PRO A 373 -14.40 -26.30 -6.12
C PRO A 373 -14.77 -25.90 -7.55
N ALA A 374 -14.89 -24.59 -7.78
CA ALA A 374 -15.12 -24.02 -9.10
C ALA A 374 -13.98 -23.06 -9.48
N THR A 375 -13.59 -23.04 -10.75
CA THR A 375 -12.66 -22.06 -11.31
C THR A 375 -13.35 -21.30 -12.43
N LEU A 376 -13.41 -19.97 -12.32
CA LEU A 376 -14.19 -19.10 -13.20
C LEU A 376 -13.37 -17.90 -13.67
N SER A 377 -13.63 -17.42 -14.88
CA SER A 377 -13.17 -16.13 -15.36
C SER A 377 -14.03 -14.99 -14.80
N ARG A 378 -13.55 -13.74 -14.92
CA ARG A 378 -14.33 -12.54 -14.57
C ARG A 378 -15.66 -12.47 -15.32
N ASP A 379 -15.67 -12.79 -16.61
CA ASP A 379 -16.90 -12.75 -17.43
C ASP A 379 -17.92 -13.81 -16.97
N GLN A 380 -17.45 -14.97 -16.50
CA GLN A 380 -18.32 -16.01 -15.95
C GLN A 380 -18.92 -15.61 -14.59
N ILE A 381 -18.21 -14.82 -13.78
CA ILE A 381 -18.79 -14.27 -12.54
C ILE A 381 -19.82 -13.18 -12.87
N ALA A 382 -19.54 -12.36 -13.87
CA ALA A 382 -20.43 -11.25 -14.26
C ALA A 382 -21.72 -11.71 -14.95
N SER A 383 -21.79 -12.95 -15.45
CA SER A 383 -22.95 -13.46 -16.20
C SER A 383 -24.12 -13.90 -15.32
N GLY A 384 -23.93 -14.05 -14.00
CA GLY A 384 -25.00 -14.39 -13.07
C GLY A 384 -24.52 -15.09 -11.80
N PRO A 385 -25.45 -15.65 -11.00
CA PRO A 385 -25.11 -16.40 -9.80
C PRO A 385 -24.25 -17.63 -10.10
N ILE A 386 -23.32 -17.91 -9.19
CA ILE A 386 -22.42 -19.04 -9.25
C ILE A 386 -23.04 -20.20 -8.47
N ILE A 387 -23.42 -21.26 -9.17
CA ILE A 387 -24.05 -22.43 -8.55
C ILE A 387 -23.00 -23.49 -8.23
N LEU A 388 -22.73 -23.69 -6.94
CA LEU A 388 -21.83 -24.74 -6.47
C LEU A 388 -22.55 -26.09 -6.38
N GLN A 389 -21.87 -27.14 -6.82
CA GLN A 389 -22.36 -28.52 -6.78
C GLN A 389 -21.92 -29.18 -5.47
N VAL A 390 -22.85 -29.85 -4.78
CA VAL A 390 -22.56 -30.52 -3.49
C VAL A 390 -21.58 -31.68 -3.70
N GLN A 391 -20.51 -31.73 -2.91
CA GLN A 391 -19.48 -32.76 -3.03
C GLN A 391 -20.05 -34.14 -2.68
N GLY A 392 -19.92 -35.10 -3.60
CA GLY A 392 -20.38 -36.47 -3.36
C GLY A 392 -21.92 -36.65 -3.30
N PHE A 393 -22.71 -35.67 -3.74
CA PHE A 393 -24.17 -35.78 -3.77
C PHE A 393 -24.63 -36.96 -4.65
N LEU A 394 -24.01 -37.15 -5.81
CA LEU A 394 -24.31 -38.27 -6.69
C LEU A 394 -23.87 -39.60 -6.09
N SER A 395 -22.72 -39.69 -5.43
CA SER A 395 -22.29 -40.95 -4.81
C SER A 395 -23.18 -41.34 -3.63
N ARG A 396 -23.64 -40.38 -2.82
CA ARG A 396 -24.56 -40.65 -1.70
C ARG A 396 -25.98 -40.98 -2.15
N ILE A 397 -26.50 -40.31 -3.18
CA ILE A 397 -27.79 -40.68 -3.78
C ILE A 397 -27.72 -42.07 -4.40
N TRP A 398 -26.66 -42.38 -5.15
CA TRP A 398 -26.47 -43.71 -5.72
C TRP A 398 -26.34 -44.79 -4.64
N LEU A 399 -25.59 -44.54 -3.56
CA LEU A 399 -25.51 -45.46 -2.42
C LEU A 399 -26.87 -45.68 -1.75
N ASN A 400 -27.65 -44.62 -1.54
CA ASN A 400 -28.99 -44.72 -0.93
C ASN A 400 -30.00 -45.40 -1.86
N ILE A 401 -29.94 -45.15 -3.17
CA ILE A 401 -30.77 -45.85 -4.16
C ILE A 401 -30.38 -47.34 -4.23
N GLN A 402 -29.09 -47.68 -4.22
CA GLN A 402 -28.66 -49.08 -4.15
C GLN A 402 -29.09 -49.77 -2.85
N TYR A 403 -29.06 -49.07 -1.72
CA TYR A 403 -29.55 -49.59 -0.45
C TYR A 403 -31.08 -49.81 -0.47
N LEU A 404 -31.83 -48.89 -1.07
CA LEU A 404 -33.28 -49.02 -1.27
C LEU A 404 -33.64 -50.15 -2.25
N ILE A 405 -32.88 -50.32 -3.33
CA ILE A 405 -33.11 -51.41 -4.30
C ILE A 405 -32.72 -52.78 -3.69
N GLY A 406 -31.63 -52.84 -2.92
CA GLY A 406 -31.18 -54.06 -2.25
C GLY A 406 -32.00 -54.49 -1.03
N LEU A 407 -32.85 -53.61 -0.48
CA LEU A 407 -33.84 -53.94 0.56
C LEU A 407 -35.18 -54.42 -0.02
N VAL A 408 -35.36 -54.35 -1.34
CA VAL A 408 -36.59 -54.76 -2.07
C VAL A 408 -36.41 -56.10 -2.79
N THR A 409 -35.21 -56.70 -2.69
CA THR A 409 -34.91 -58.09 -3.05
C THR A 409 -34.73 -58.93 -1.81
#